data_AF-A0A401QJ43-F1
#
_entry.id   AF-A0A401QJ43-F1
#
_cell.length_a   1.000
_cell.length_b   1.000
_cell.length_c   1.000
_cell.angle_alpha   90.00
_cell.angle_beta   90.00
_cell.angle_gamma   90.00
#
_symmetry.space_group_name_H-M   'P 1'
#
loop_
_entity.id
_entity.type
_entity.pdbx_description
1 polymer ?
#
loop_
_entity_poly.entity_id
_entity_poly.type
_entity_poly.pdbx_seq_one_letter_code
_entity_poly.pdbx_strand_id
1 'polypeptide(L)' 'MFVHGGSYMEGTGNMFEGSVLASYGNVIVVTINYRLGVL' A
#
# COMPACT_ATOMS: atom_id res chain seq x y z
N MET A 1 -6.41 -3.03 -5.01
CA MET A 1 -6.19 -2.36 -3.71
C MET A 1 -5.09 -3.11 -2.98
N PHE A 2 -4.11 -2.40 -2.44
CA PHE A 2 -2.99 -2.95 -1.68
C PHE A 2 -2.99 -2.40 -0.26
N VAL A 3 -2.78 -3.29 0.71
CA VAL A 3 -2.64 -2.97 2.14
C VAL A 3 -1.25 -3.43 2.57
N HIS A 4 -0.46 -2.51 3.11
CA HIS A 4 0.90 -2.85 3.53
C HIS A 4 0.90 -3.73 4.78
N GLY A 5 1.89 -4.63 4.85
CA GLY A 5 2.18 -5.43 6.05
C GLY A 5 2.95 -4.63 7.10
N GLY A 6 3.65 -5.34 7.99
CA GLY A 6 4.38 -4.75 9.14
C GLY A 6 3.73 -5.07 10.48
N SER A 7 3.07 -6.24 10.59
CA SER A 7 2.53 -6.78 11.85
C SER A 7 1.61 -5.82 12.61
N TYR A 8 0.93 -4.92 11.90
CA TYR A 8 0.12 -3.83 12.46
C TYR A 8 0.88 -2.79 13.29
N MET A 9 2.20 -2.84 13.31
CA MET A 9 3.06 -1.97 14.12
C MET A 9 3.82 -0.95 13.28
N GLU A 10 4.10 -1.26 12.01
CA GLU A 10 4.95 -0.45 11.15
C GLU A 10 4.57 -0.56 9.67
N GLY A 11 5.15 0.30 8.84
CA GLY A 11 4.93 0.34 7.39
C GLY A 11 4.09 1.52 6.92
N THR A 12 3.95 1.62 5.60
CA THR A 12 3.15 2.65 4.92
C THR A 12 2.81 2.19 3.51
N GLY A 13 1.64 2.55 2.99
CA GLY A 13 1.29 2.32 1.59
C GLY A 13 2.23 3.03 0.60
N ASN A 14 2.96 4.05 1.06
CA ASN A 14 3.89 4.82 0.23
C ASN A 14 5.16 4.06 -0.14
N MET A 15 5.46 2.95 0.55
CA MET A 15 6.61 2.09 0.22
C MET A 15 6.40 1.31 -1.08
N PHE A 16 5.15 1.24 -1.57
CA PHE A 16 4.79 0.54 -2.79
C PHE A 16 4.52 1.54 -3.92
N GLU A 17 5.43 1.58 -4.90
CA GLU A 17 5.28 2.34 -6.14
C GLU A 17 4.40 1.55 -7.12
N GLY A 18 3.21 2.07 -7.41
CA GLY A 18 2.19 1.36 -8.18
C GLY A 18 2.19 1.60 -9.68
N SER A 19 3.01 2.51 -10.22
CA SER A 19 2.91 2.98 -11.61
C SER A 19 3.13 1.86 -12.63
N VAL A 20 4.13 1.00 -12.42
CA VAL A 20 4.45 -0.09 -13.33
C VAL A 20 3.29 -1.09 -13.39
N LEU A 21 2.73 -1.44 -12.24
CA LEU A 21 1.60 -2.38 -12.17
C LEU A 21 0.32 -1.77 -12.77
N ALA A 22 0.06 -0.49 -12.52
CA ALA A 22 -1.09 0.21 -13.08
C ALA A 22 -1.02 0.28 -14.61
N SER A 23 0.16 0.63 -15.14
CA SER A 23 0.42 0.74 -16.58
C SER A 23 0.37 -0.62 -17.27
N TYR A 24 1.13 -1.60 -16.76
CA TYR A 24 1.25 -2.91 -17.38
C TYR A 24 -0.04 -3.72 -17.30
N GLY A 25 -0.72 -3.67 -16.15
CA GLY A 25 -1.94 -4.42 -15.92
C GLY A 25 -3.19 -3.79 -16.51
N ASN A 26 -3.12 -2.53 -16.98
CA ASN A 26 -4.27 -1.72 -17.33
C ASN A 26 -5.34 -1.72 -16.21
N VAL A 27 -4.90 -1.49 -14.98
CA VAL A 27 -5.73 -1.50 -13.76
C VAL A 27 -5.49 -0.27 -12.91
N ILE A 28 -6.48 0.08 -12.08
CA ILE A 28 -6.32 1.11 -11.06
C ILE A 28 -5.65 0.49 -9.83
N VAL A 29 -4.48 1.00 -9.47
CA VAL A 29 -3.77 0.63 -8.24
C VAL A 29 -4.07 1.67 -7.16
N VAL A 30 -4.50 1.19 -5.99
CA VAL A 30 -4.74 2.01 -4.80
C VAL A 30 -3.93 1.42 -3.67
N THR A 31 -3.04 2.22 -3.08
CA THR A 31 -2.38 1.93 -1.80
C THR A 31 -3.06 2.76 -0.71
N ILE A 32 -3.14 2.22 0.51
CA ILE A 32 -3.74 2.93 1.64
C ILE A 32 -2.80 2.96 2.84
N ASN A 33 -2.92 4.00 3.64
CA ASN A 33 -2.33 4.09 4.98
C ASN A 33 -3.43 3.89 6.01
N TYR A 34 -3.15 3.09 7.05
CA TYR A 34 -4.03 2.89 8.20
C TYR A 34 -3.24 3.13 9.49
N ARG A 35 -3.95 3.33 10.61
CA ARG A 35 -3.33 3.55 11.92
C ARG A 35 -2.60 2.28 12.36
N LEU A 36 -1.43 2.47 12.98
CA LEU A 36 -0.54 1.38 13.40
C LEU A 36 -0.23 1.53 14.88
N GLY A 37 0.06 0.41 15.53
CA GLY A 37 0.31 0.36 16.96
C GLY A 37 -0.96 0.67 17.77
N VAL A 38 -0.78 1.37 18.89
CA VAL A 38 -1.83 1.62 19.91
C VAL A 38 -2.85 2.70 19.48
N LEU A 39 -2.78 3.17 18.23
CA LEU A 39 -3.31 4.45 17.77
C LEU A 39 -4.73 4.44 17.19
#